data_AF-A0A263NVF1-F1
#
_entry.id   AF-A0A263NVF1-F1
#
_cell.length_a   1.000
_cell.length_b   1.000
_cell.length_c   1.000
_cell.angle_alpha   90.00
_cell.angle_beta   90.00
_cell.angle_gamma   90.00
#
_symmetry.space_group_name_H-M   'P 1'
#
loop_
_entity.id
_entity.type
_entity.pdbx_description
1 polymer ?
#
loop_
_entity_poly.entity_id
_entity_poly.type
_entity_poly.pdbx_seq_one_letter_code
_entity_poly.pdbx_strand_id
1 'polypeptide(L)'
;MSSELHQSMDHAWRYFELHAQQRIAVFNFYLAISGLVAAGIGVSLQQGGRFSFAATLLGVFLALVSFIFWKLDGRVSLLIKRSEIALAEFEKLSAIEHAALFFKSEDDDLMRPRGIFSVWTYGRCFRLSFALVGGAAVMVSLLPFCMSFPIK
;
A
#
# COMPACT_ATOMS: atom_id res chain seq x y z
N MET A 1 -11.33 11.54 -35.92
CA MET A 1 -10.05 11.05 -35.35
C MET A 1 -9.67 11.82 -34.09
N SER A 2 -9.76 13.16 -34.06
CA SER A 2 -9.52 13.96 -32.85
C SER A 2 -10.55 13.75 -31.72
N SER A 3 -11.83 13.51 -32.05
CA SER A 3 -12.88 13.25 -31.05
C SER A 3 -12.70 11.92 -30.30
N GLU A 4 -12.39 10.85 -31.03
CA GLU A 4 -12.14 9.51 -30.48
C GLU A 4 -10.91 9.49 -29.56
N LEU A 5 -9.85 10.22 -29.94
CA LEU A 5 -8.64 10.36 -29.12
C LEU A 5 -8.94 11.10 -27.81
N HIS A 6 -9.71 12.20 -27.88
CA HIS A 6 -10.11 12.96 -26.69
C HIS A 6 -10.95 12.10 -25.74
N GLN A 7 -11.94 11.36 -26.25
CA GLN A 7 -12.77 10.48 -25.44
C GLN A 7 -11.96 9.35 -24.78
N SER A 8 -11.00 8.78 -25.51
CA SER A 8 -10.11 7.72 -25.00
C SER A 8 -9.17 8.25 -23.92
N MET A 9 -8.63 9.47 -24.11
CA MET A 9 -7.80 10.16 -23.13
C MET A 9 -8.59 10.50 -21.85
N ASP A 10 -9.80 11.04 -21.99
CA ASP A 10 -10.70 11.31 -20.86
C ASP A 10 -11.04 10.04 -20.07
N HIS A 11 -11.29 8.93 -20.79
CA HIS A 11 -11.55 7.65 -20.17
C HIS A 11 -10.34 7.15 -19.37
N ALA A 12 -9.14 7.20 -19.95
CA ALA A 12 -7.91 6.79 -19.28
C ALA A 12 -7.59 7.67 -18.06
N TRP A 13 -7.83 8.99 -18.16
CA TRP A 13 -7.66 9.92 -17.05
C TRP A 13 -8.63 9.62 -15.90
N ARG A 14 -9.92 9.42 -16.19
CA ARG A 14 -10.92 9.05 -15.17
C ARG A 14 -10.59 7.72 -14.50
N TYR A 15 -10.09 6.74 -15.27
CA TYR A 15 -9.66 5.46 -14.73
C TYR A 15 -8.44 5.61 -13.80
N PHE A 16 -7.44 6.40 -14.20
CA PHE A 16 -6.30 6.75 -13.35
C PHE A 16 -6.75 7.41 -12.04
N GLU A 17 -7.58 8.45 -12.14
CA GLU A 17 -8.07 9.20 -10.99
C GLU A 17 -8.83 8.31 -10.00
N LEU A 18 -9.74 7.48 -10.50
CA LEU A 18 -10.52 6.55 -9.69
C LEU A 18 -9.62 5.62 -8.88
N HIS A 19 -8.62 5.00 -9.51
CA HIS A 19 -7.73 4.06 -8.82
C HIS A 19 -6.71 4.76 -7.93
N ALA A 20 -6.26 5.96 -8.28
CA ALA A 20 -5.42 6.79 -7.40
C ALA A 20 -6.16 7.14 -6.10
N GLN A 21 -7.43 7.57 -6.20
CA GLN A 21 -8.28 7.85 -5.03
C GLN A 21 -8.57 6.57 -4.23
N GLN A 22 -8.87 5.46 -4.90
CA GLN A 22 -9.09 4.16 -4.26
C GLN A 22 -7.87 3.74 -3.42
N ARG A 23 -6.65 4.01 -3.89
CA ARG A 23 -5.42 3.67 -3.18
C ARG A 23 -5.30 4.38 -1.83
N ILE A 24 -5.61 5.68 -1.81
CA ILE A 24 -5.60 6.49 -0.58
C ILE A 24 -6.69 6.02 0.38
N ALA A 25 -7.89 5.73 -0.13
CA ALA A 25 -9.00 5.23 0.69
C ALA A 25 -8.66 3.88 1.36
N VAL A 26 -8.09 2.93 0.60
CA VAL A 26 -7.64 1.63 1.12
C VAL A 26 -6.60 1.80 2.23
N PHE A 27 -5.63 2.71 2.05
CA PHE A 27 -4.63 2.98 3.07
C PHE A 27 -5.24 3.60 4.35
N ASN A 28 -6.21 4.50 4.21
CA ASN A 28 -6.90 5.09 5.37
C ASN A 28 -7.69 4.04 6.17
N PHE A 29 -8.41 3.13 5.49
CA PHE A 29 -9.09 2.02 6.16
C PHE A 29 -8.12 1.09 6.88
N TYR A 30 -6.96 0.83 6.27
CA TYR A 30 -5.90 0.06 6.92
C TYR A 30 -5.43 0.72 8.22
N LEU A 31 -5.13 2.02 8.19
CA LEU A 31 -4.69 2.76 9.38
C LEU A 31 -5.75 2.71 10.49
N ALA A 32 -7.03 2.90 10.16
CA ALA A 32 -8.12 2.82 11.12
C ALA A 32 -8.22 1.43 11.77
N ILE A 33 -8.22 0.36 10.97
CA ILE A 33 -8.31 -1.02 11.49
C ILE A 33 -7.06 -1.36 12.31
N SER A 34 -5.87 -1.04 11.79
CA SER A 34 -4.61 -1.33 12.47
C SER A 34 -4.49 -0.59 13.80
N GLY A 35 -4.89 0.68 13.87
CA GLY A 35 -4.92 1.47 15.10
C GLY A 35 -5.89 0.91 16.14
N LEU A 36 -7.10 0.53 15.70
CA LEU A 36 -8.10 -0.10 16.58
C LEU A 36 -7.60 -1.43 17.16
N VAL A 37 -7.05 -2.30 16.31
CA VAL A 37 -6.54 -3.60 16.76
C VAL A 37 -5.30 -3.44 17.65
N ALA A 38 -4.39 -2.51 17.31
CA ALA A 38 -3.24 -2.19 18.14
C ALA A 38 -3.64 -1.69 19.54
N ALA A 39 -4.69 -0.86 19.64
CA ALA A 39 -5.24 -0.44 20.92
C ALA A 39 -5.81 -1.63 21.72
N GLY A 40 -6.55 -2.54 21.06
CA GLY A 40 -7.06 -3.77 21.67
C GLY A 40 -5.96 -4.70 22.17
N ILE A 41 -4.86 -4.83 21.42
CA ILE A 41 -3.65 -5.55 21.84
C ILE A 41 -3.06 -4.88 23.09
N GLY A 42 -2.89 -3.55 23.07
CA GLY A 42 -2.34 -2.79 24.19
C GLY A 42 -3.12 -3.00 25.49
N VAL A 43 -4.46 -2.92 25.43
CA VAL A 43 -5.34 -3.20 26.58
C VAL A 43 -5.21 -4.65 27.05
N SER A 44 -5.16 -5.60 26.12
CA SER A 44 -5.03 -7.04 26.45
C SER A 44 -3.71 -7.33 27.17
N LEU A 45 -2.61 -6.69 26.75
CA LEU A 45 -1.31 -6.82 27.39
C LEU A 45 -1.27 -6.16 28.78
N GLN A 46 -1.94 -5.01 28.95
CA GLN A 46 -2.03 -4.32 30.25
C GLN A 46 -2.77 -5.15 31.32
N GLN A 47 -3.77 -5.94 30.93
CA GLN A 47 -4.51 -6.80 31.85
C GLN A 47 -3.75 -8.10 32.23
N GLY A 48 -2.50 -8.25 31.77
CA GLY A 48 -1.60 -9.35 32.12
C GLY A 48 -1.92 -10.68 31.45
N GLY A 49 -1.32 -11.77 31.96
CA GLY A 49 -1.34 -13.09 31.32
C GLY A 49 -2.73 -13.73 31.11
N ARG A 50 -3.78 -13.23 31.79
CA ARG A 50 -5.16 -13.72 31.66
C ARG A 50 -5.76 -13.50 30.27
N PHE A 51 -5.30 -12.47 29.54
CA PHE A 51 -5.79 -12.15 28.19
C PHE A 51 -4.76 -12.47 27.10
N SER A 52 -3.77 -13.31 27.39
CA SER A 52 -2.76 -13.75 26.42
C SER A 52 -3.36 -14.35 25.16
N PHE A 53 -4.45 -15.11 25.29
CA PHE A 53 -5.18 -15.67 24.16
C PHE A 53 -5.83 -14.58 23.29
N ALA A 54 -6.45 -13.57 23.90
CA ALA A 54 -7.04 -12.44 23.19
C ALA A 54 -5.98 -11.61 22.44
N ALA A 55 -4.84 -11.33 23.09
CA ALA A 55 -3.73 -10.64 22.46
C ALA A 55 -3.16 -11.43 21.26
N THR A 56 -3.06 -12.76 21.38
CA THR A 56 -2.63 -13.65 20.29
C THR A 56 -3.62 -13.59 19.12
N LEU A 57 -4.92 -13.71 19.41
CA LEU A 57 -5.96 -13.69 18.38
C LEU A 57 -5.99 -12.36 17.62
N LEU A 58 -5.86 -11.23 18.34
CA LEU A 58 -5.79 -9.90 17.75
C LEU A 58 -4.50 -9.69 16.93
N GLY A 59 -3.37 -10.22 17.39
CA GLY A 59 -2.11 -10.18 16.65
C GLY A 59 -2.18 -10.98 15.34
N VAL A 60 -2.72 -12.19 15.38
CA VAL A 60 -2.92 -13.02 14.17
C VAL A 60 -3.87 -12.32 13.20
N PHE A 61 -4.97 -11.75 13.72
CA PHE A 61 -5.90 -10.96 12.92
C PHE A 61 -5.21 -9.76 12.26
N LEU A 62 -4.42 -8.99 13.01
CA LEU A 62 -3.69 -7.84 12.47
C LEU A 62 -2.69 -8.24 11.39
N ALA A 63 -1.96 -9.34 11.57
CA ALA A 63 -1.05 -9.87 10.56
C ALA A 63 -1.79 -10.26 9.27
N LEU A 64 -2.95 -10.92 9.40
CA LEU A 64 -3.81 -11.28 8.27
C LEU A 64 -4.33 -10.06 7.52
N VAL A 65 -4.80 -9.04 8.26
CA VAL A 65 -5.24 -7.76 7.69
C VAL A 65 -4.09 -7.08 6.94
N SER A 66 -2.90 -6.96 7.55
CA SER A 66 -1.73 -6.38 6.87
C SER A 66 -1.38 -7.12 5.57
N PHE A 67 -1.47 -8.45 5.55
CA PHE A 67 -1.25 -9.24 4.33
C PHE A 67 -2.30 -8.97 3.25
N ILE A 68 -3.59 -8.93 3.61
CA ILE A 68 -4.69 -8.66 2.67
C ILE A 68 -4.54 -7.26 2.07
N PHE A 69 -4.31 -6.24 2.90
CA PHE A 69 -4.15 -4.86 2.44
C PHE A 69 -2.89 -4.66 1.58
N TRP A 70 -1.81 -5.38 1.89
CA TRP A 70 -0.63 -5.40 1.01
C TRP A 70 -0.97 -5.93 -0.39
N LYS A 71 -1.72 -7.05 -0.50
CA LYS A 71 -2.16 -7.57 -1.80
C LYS A 71 -3.10 -6.62 -2.53
N LEU A 72 -4.00 -5.96 -1.79
CA LEU A 72 -4.94 -4.99 -2.37
C LEU A 72 -4.22 -3.76 -2.91
N ASP A 73 -3.29 -3.17 -2.15
CA ASP A 73 -2.45 -2.05 -2.61
C ASP A 73 -1.62 -2.43 -3.85
N GLY A 74 -1.07 -3.65 -3.87
CA GLY A 74 -0.35 -4.16 -5.03
C GLY A 74 -1.21 -4.23 -6.30
N ARG A 75 -2.48 -4.63 -6.16
CA ARG A 75 -3.43 -4.62 -7.29
C ARG A 75 -3.75 -3.19 -7.74
N VAL A 76 -4.12 -2.31 -6.82
CA VAL A 76 -4.47 -0.92 -7.17
C VAL A 76 -3.29 -0.21 -7.84
N SER A 77 -2.06 -0.41 -7.32
CA SER A 77 -0.85 0.14 -7.93
C SER A 77 -0.61 -0.36 -9.36
N LEU A 78 -0.97 -1.61 -9.68
CA LEU A 78 -0.87 -2.15 -11.03
C LEU A 78 -1.89 -1.50 -11.98
N LEU A 79 -3.11 -1.27 -11.51
CA LEU A 79 -4.16 -0.62 -12.31
C LEU A 79 -3.79 0.83 -12.63
N ILE A 80 -3.27 1.56 -11.64
CA ILE A 80 -2.73 2.92 -11.84
C ILE A 80 -1.63 2.91 -12.90
N LYS A 81 -0.67 1.95 -12.81
CA LYS A 81 0.43 1.89 -13.79
C LYS A 81 -0.06 1.60 -15.21
N ARG A 82 -1.11 0.79 -15.37
CA ARG A 82 -1.72 0.54 -16.68
C ARG A 82 -2.34 1.81 -17.28
N SER A 83 -3.01 2.62 -16.47
CA SER A 83 -3.53 3.90 -16.96
C SER A 83 -2.43 4.92 -17.26
N GLU A 84 -1.34 4.95 -16.49
CA GLU A 84 -0.18 5.80 -16.80
C GLU A 84 0.41 5.45 -18.17
N ILE A 85 0.55 4.15 -18.49
CA ILE A 85 1.07 3.69 -19.79
C ILE A 85 0.11 4.12 -20.92
N ALA A 86 -1.19 3.90 -20.76
CA ALA A 86 -2.18 4.31 -21.77
C ALA A 86 -2.18 5.84 -22.00
N LEU A 87 -2.09 6.62 -20.92
CA LEU A 87 -1.99 8.08 -20.99
C LEU A 87 -0.69 8.51 -21.69
N ALA A 88 0.45 7.87 -21.40
CA ALA A 88 1.71 8.15 -22.08
C ALA A 88 1.64 7.86 -23.60
N GLU A 89 0.93 6.82 -24.03
CA GLU A 89 0.69 6.54 -25.45
C GLU A 89 -0.15 7.63 -26.12
N PHE A 90 -1.20 8.12 -25.46
CA PHE A 90 -2.03 9.23 -25.96
C PHE A 90 -1.30 10.57 -25.96
N GLU A 91 -0.41 10.82 -24.98
CA GLU A 91 0.46 12.00 -24.96
C GLU A 91 1.42 12.00 -26.15
N LYS A 92 2.05 10.85 -26.50
CA LYS A 92 2.93 10.75 -27.68
C LYS A 92 2.22 11.07 -29.00
N LEU A 93 0.94 10.72 -29.09
CA LEU A 93 0.09 11.01 -30.25
C LEU A 93 -0.33 12.49 -30.30
N SER A 94 -0.26 13.18 -29.16
CA SER A 94 -0.63 14.59 -29.03
C SER A 94 0.60 15.47 -29.23
N ALA A 95 0.57 16.39 -30.19
CA ALA A 95 1.74 17.21 -30.58
C ALA A 95 2.14 18.31 -29.56
N ILE A 96 1.73 18.19 -28.29
CA ILE A 96 1.99 19.19 -27.24
C ILE A 96 3.12 18.70 -26.34
N GLU A 97 4.35 19.04 -26.70
CA GLU A 97 5.57 18.63 -25.99
C GLU A 97 5.59 19.06 -24.51
N HIS A 98 4.96 20.19 -24.17
CA HIS A 98 4.90 20.74 -22.82
C HIS A 98 3.83 20.09 -21.91
N ALA A 99 2.98 19.21 -22.44
CA ALA A 99 1.92 18.52 -21.69
C ALA A 99 2.27 17.05 -21.37
N ALA A 100 3.47 16.58 -21.70
CA ALA A 100 3.91 15.20 -21.49
C ALA A 100 4.27 14.93 -20.02
N LEU A 101 3.26 14.60 -19.20
CA LEU A 101 3.42 14.31 -17.77
C LEU A 101 3.86 12.86 -17.54
N PHE A 102 3.35 11.92 -18.33
CA PHE A 102 3.62 10.49 -18.16
C PHE A 102 4.75 9.99 -19.06
N PHE A 103 4.81 10.46 -20.31
CA PHE A 103 5.85 10.01 -21.25
C PHE A 103 7.27 10.37 -20.78
N LYS A 104 7.48 11.61 -20.31
CA LYS A 104 8.80 12.07 -19.85
C LYS A 104 9.26 11.37 -18.57
N SER A 105 8.32 10.85 -17.77
CA SER A 105 8.62 10.18 -16.51
C SER A 105 9.28 8.81 -16.66
N GLU A 106 9.06 8.10 -17.78
CA GLU A 106 9.71 6.81 -18.06
C GLU A 106 11.20 6.96 -18.36
N ASP A 107 11.58 8.00 -19.12
CA ASP A 107 13.00 8.29 -19.43
C ASP A 107 13.75 8.81 -18.19
N ASP A 108 13.09 9.60 -17.34
CA ASP A 108 13.66 10.09 -16.07
C ASP A 108 13.89 8.94 -15.06
N ASP A 109 13.04 7.91 -15.04
CA ASP A 109 13.18 6.75 -14.16
C ASP A 109 14.48 5.95 -14.42
N LEU A 110 15.02 6.01 -15.65
CA LEU A 110 16.33 5.43 -16.00
C LEU A 110 17.50 6.22 -15.41
N MET A 111 17.34 7.52 -15.17
CA MET A 111 18.38 8.40 -14.60
C MET A 111 18.34 8.50 -13.07
N ARG A 112 17.33 7.90 -12.40
CA ARG A 112 17.20 8.00 -10.94
C ARG A 112 18.30 7.24 -10.21
N PRO A 113 19.00 7.88 -9.24
CA PRO A 113 20.04 7.22 -8.46
C PRO A 113 19.45 6.05 -7.68
N ARG A 114 19.95 4.84 -7.92
CA ARG A 114 19.51 3.62 -7.22
C ARG A 114 20.23 3.50 -5.88
N GLY A 115 19.74 4.21 -4.87
CA GLY A 115 20.24 4.16 -3.50
C GLY A 115 19.13 4.17 -2.46
N ILE A 116 19.48 3.91 -1.19
CA ILE A 116 18.55 3.93 -0.04
C ILE A 116 17.98 5.35 0.19
N PHE A 117 18.73 6.38 -0.21
CA PHE A 117 18.35 7.80 -0.19
C PHE A 117 17.65 8.30 -1.47
N SER A 118 17.34 7.41 -2.43
CA SER A 118 16.53 7.77 -3.60
C SER A 118 15.14 8.23 -3.15
N VAL A 119 14.45 9.06 -3.92
CA VAL A 119 13.03 9.35 -3.68
C VAL A 119 12.23 8.05 -3.68
N TRP A 120 11.56 7.74 -2.57
CA TRP A 120 10.72 6.56 -2.45
C TRP A 120 9.39 6.81 -3.14
N THR A 121 8.97 5.89 -3.99
CA THR A 121 7.62 5.94 -4.54
C THR A 121 6.61 5.65 -3.43
N TYR A 122 5.42 6.26 -3.51
CA TYR A 122 4.29 5.93 -2.62
C TYR A 122 4.05 4.41 -2.54
N GLY A 123 4.26 3.70 -3.66
CA GLY A 123 4.40 2.24 -3.78
C GLY A 123 5.22 1.56 -2.68
N ARG A 124 6.43 2.07 -2.42
CA ARG A 124 7.36 1.48 -1.47
C ARG A 124 6.99 1.83 -0.03
N CYS A 125 6.58 3.07 0.23
CA CYS A 125 6.19 3.50 1.58
C CYS A 125 5.03 2.67 2.14
N PHE A 126 3.99 2.43 1.34
CA PHE A 126 2.84 1.64 1.79
C PHE A 126 3.22 0.17 2.02
N ARG A 127 3.93 -0.46 1.08
CA ARG A 127 4.43 -1.84 1.26
C ARG A 127 5.30 -2.00 2.50
N LEU A 128 6.17 -1.04 2.78
CA LEU A 128 6.97 -1.04 4.00
C LEU A 128 6.08 -0.96 5.25
N SER A 129 5.07 -0.09 5.25
CA SER A 129 4.14 0.04 6.39
C SER A 129 3.38 -1.25 6.68
N PHE A 130 2.89 -1.95 5.65
CA PHE A 130 2.22 -3.25 5.81
C PHE A 130 3.18 -4.31 6.36
N ALA A 131 4.41 -4.35 5.86
CA ALA A 131 5.42 -5.29 6.31
C ALA A 131 5.83 -5.06 7.77
N LEU A 132 6.02 -3.79 8.17
CA LEU A 132 6.40 -3.44 9.55
C LEU A 132 5.30 -3.78 10.54
N VAL A 133 4.07 -3.34 10.28
CA VAL A 133 2.93 -3.61 11.18
C VAL A 133 2.58 -5.10 11.20
N GLY A 134 2.58 -5.77 10.04
CA GLY A 134 2.34 -7.21 9.97
C GLY A 134 3.43 -8.00 10.69
N GLY A 135 4.70 -7.62 10.54
CA GLY A 135 5.82 -8.22 11.27
C GLY A 135 5.70 -8.01 12.79
N ALA A 136 5.38 -6.81 13.23
CA ALA A 136 5.13 -6.52 14.65
C ALA A 136 3.95 -7.34 15.20
N ALA A 137 2.88 -7.50 14.42
CA ALA A 137 1.72 -8.30 14.79
C ALA A 137 2.06 -9.80 14.96
N VAL A 138 2.89 -10.34 14.07
CA VAL A 138 3.42 -11.71 14.20
C VAL A 138 4.27 -11.84 15.46
N MET A 139 5.17 -10.90 15.74
CA MET A 139 5.97 -10.91 16.96
C MET A 139 5.10 -10.91 18.22
N VAL A 140 4.10 -10.01 18.28
CA VAL A 140 3.15 -9.95 19.40
C VAL A 140 2.39 -11.26 19.58
N SER A 141 1.99 -11.89 18.48
CA SER A 141 1.27 -13.18 18.53
C SER A 141 2.11 -14.32 19.10
N LEU A 142 3.44 -14.24 18.96
CA LEU A 142 4.37 -15.25 19.47
C LEU A 142 4.82 -15.01 20.91
N LEU A 143 4.68 -13.78 21.43
CA LEU A 143 5.11 -13.41 22.80
C LEU A 143 4.55 -14.35 23.87
N PRO A 144 3.26 -14.74 23.88
CA PRO A 144 2.72 -15.63 24.90
C PRO A 144 3.34 -17.02 24.88
N PHE A 145 3.72 -17.53 23.69
CA PHE A 145 4.37 -18.83 23.55
C PHE A 145 5.81 -18.80 24.07
N CYS A 146 6.55 -17.72 23.80
CA CYS A 146 7.91 -17.54 24.34
C CYS A 146 7.91 -17.39 25.87
N MET A 147 6.94 -16.66 26.43
CA MET A 147 6.80 -16.50 27.89
C MET A 147 6.27 -17.78 28.57
N SER A 148 5.55 -18.63 27.83
CA SER A 148 5.04 -19.93 28.28
C SER A 148 6.04 -21.09 28.11
N PHE A 149 7.28 -20.84 27.70
CA PHE A 149 8.38 -21.80 27.85
C PHE A 149 9.01 -21.57 29.24
N PRO A 150 8.54 -22.24 30.31
CA PRO A 150 9.31 -22.27 31.54
C PRO A 150 10.60 -23.01 31.23
N ILE A 151 11.72 -22.32 31.42
CA ILE A 151 12.98 -22.95 31.82
C ILE A 151 12.60 -23.82 33.03
N LYS A 152 12.55 -25.13 32.80
CA LYS A 152 12.68 -26.13 33.86
C LYS A 152 14.16 -26.30 34.16
#